data_AF-A0AAP5Z0Y8-F1
#
_entry.id   AF-A0AAP5Z0Y8-F1
#
_cell.length_a   1.000
_cell.length_b   1.000
_cell.length_c   1.000
_cell.angle_alpha   90.00
_cell.angle_beta   90.00
_cell.angle_gamma   90.00
#
_symmetry.space_group_name_H-M   'P 1'
#
loop_
_entity.id
_entity.type
_entity.pdbx_description
1 polymer ?
#
loop_
_entity_poly.entity_id
_entity_poly.type
_entity_poly.pdbx_seq_one_letter_code
_entity_poly.pdbx_strand_id
1 'polypeptide(L)' 'GSEGTGLGLAIVKRIVIQHSGSVVMRNRSEGGLIAQISFPTK' A
#
# COMPACT_ATOMS: atom_id res chain seq x y z
N GLY A 1 14.74 -8.77 18.36
CA GLY A 1 14.64 -7.92 17.15
C GLY A 1 13.32 -7.21 17.22
N SER A 2 13.29 -5.90 17.08
CA SER A 2 12.06 -5.11 17.14
C SER A 2 11.11 -5.59 16.04
N GLU A 3 10.02 -6.23 16.44
CA GLU A 3 8.90 -6.56 15.57
C GLU A 3 8.35 -5.23 15.04
N GLY A 4 8.32 -5.06 13.71
CA GLY A 4 7.73 -3.86 13.13
C GLY A 4 6.27 -3.77 13.56
N THR A 5 5.82 -2.60 14.00
CA THR A 5 4.44 -2.38 14.51
C THR A 5 3.35 -2.57 13.45
N GLY A 6 3.70 -2.86 12.19
CA GLY A 6 2.77 -3.02 11.08
C GLY A 6 2.09 -1.73 10.63
N LEU A 7 2.45 -0.57 11.21
CA LEU A 7 1.71 0.67 11.00
C LEU A 7 1.93 1.31 9.63
N GLY A 8 3.07 1.06 8.97
CA GLY A 8 3.42 1.73 7.71
C GLY A 8 2.38 1.55 6.60
N LEU A 9 2.00 0.30 6.31
CA LEU A 9 0.99 0.02 5.27
C LEU A 9 -0.43 0.40 5.70
N ALA A 10 -0.72 0.36 7.01
CA ALA A 10 -2.00 0.84 7.54
C ALA A 10 -2.18 2.35 7.29
N ILE A 11 -1.12 3.13 7.48
CA ILE A 11 -1.10 4.57 7.18
C ILE A 11 -1.28 4.79 5.67
N VAL A 12 -0.54 4.08 4.82
CA VAL A 12 -0.68 4.18 3.35
C VAL A 12 -2.12 3.89 2.91
N LYS A 13 -2.71 2.79 3.37
CA LYS A 13 -4.09 2.42 3.04
C LYS A 13 -5.07 3.53 3.43
N ARG A 14 -4.90 4.10 4.63
CA ARG A 14 -5.75 5.19 5.12
C ARG A 14 -5.65 6.43 4.24
N ILE A 15 -4.43 6.87 3.91
CA ILE A 15 -4.20 8.05 3.07
C ILE A 15 -4.80 7.84 1.67
N VAL A 16 -4.57 6.68 1.06
CA VAL A 16 -5.07 6.37 -0.29
C VAL A 16 -6.60 6.40 -0.33
N ILE A 17 -7.26 5.77 0.64
CA ILE A 17 -8.74 5.78 0.74
C ILE A 17 -9.28 7.20 0.94
N GLN A 18 -8.62 8.04 1.76
CA GLN A 18 -9.02 9.43 1.98
C GLN A 18 -8.99 10.27 0.70
N HIS A 19 -8.11 9.95 -0.25
CA HIS A 19 -8.01 10.63 -1.54
C HIS A 19 -8.81 9.94 -2.64
N SER A 20 -9.81 9.12 -2.29
CA SER A 20 -10.61 8.33 -3.23
C SER A 20 -9.79 7.42 -4.14
N GLY A 21 -8.58 7.06 -3.70
CA GLY A 21 -7.69 6.16 -4.41
C GLY A 21 -7.89 4.70 -4.01
N SER A 22 -7.15 3.83 -4.67
CA SER A 22 -7.06 2.39 -4.35
C SER A 22 -5.61 1.95 -4.24
N VAL A 23 -5.37 0.91 -3.42
CA VAL A 23 -4.05 0.32 -3.22
C VAL A 23 -4.14 -1.20 -3.30
N VAL A 24 -3.23 -1.81 -4.05
CA VAL A 24 -3.08 -3.27 -4.19
C VAL A 24 -1.64 -3.65 -3.86
N MET A 25 -1.48 -4.69 -3.05
CA MET A 25 -0.20 -5.26 -2.67
C MET A 25 -0.15 -6.70 -3.18
N ARG A 26 0.88 -7.06 -3.94
CA ARG A 26 1.07 -8.43 -4.45
C ARG A 26 2.53 -8.82 -4.50
N ASN A 27 2.83 -10.09 -4.26
CA ASN A 27 4.18 -10.61 -4.41
C ASN A 27 4.54 -10.68 -5.91
N ARG A 28 5.79 -10.36 -6.24
CA ARG A 28 6.33 -10.59 -7.59
C ARG A 28 6.70 -12.05 -7.77
N SER A 29 6.61 -12.52 -9.01
CA SER A 29 7.09 -13.85 -9.43
C SER A 29 8.55 -14.09 -9.04
N GLU A 30 9.41 -13.09 -9.24
CA GLU A 30 10.83 -13.12 -8.88
C GLU A 30 11.13 -12.76 -7.40
N GLY A 31 10.09 -12.62 -6.57
CA GLY A 31 10.22 -12.23 -5.17
C GLY A 31 10.17 -10.71 -4.93
N GLY A 32 9.95 -10.34 -3.67
CA GLY A 32 9.66 -8.97 -3.27
C GLY A 32 8.19 -8.57 -3.48
N LEU A 33 7.90 -7.28 -3.29
CA LEU A 33 6.55 -6.73 -3.22
C LEU A 33 6.30 -5.71 -4.35
N ILE A 34 5.17 -5.83 -5.04
CA ILE A 34 4.57 -4.74 -5.83
C ILE A 34 3.53 -4.05 -4.96
N ALA A 35 3.71 -2.74 -4.78
CA ALA A 35 2.68 -1.83 -4.30
C ALA A 35 2.15 -1.01 -5.49
N GLN A 36 0.89 -1.19 -5.85
CA GLN A 36 0.23 -0.44 -6.90
C GLN A 36 -0.80 0.51 -6.28
N ILE A 37 -0.71 1.80 -6.61
CA ILE A 37 -1.61 2.84 -6.12
C ILE A 37 -2.25 3.52 -7.32
N SER A 38 -3.55 3.83 -7.24
CA SER A 38 -4.27 4.52 -8.31
C SER A 38 -5.19 5.58 -7.72
N PHE A 39 -5.26 6.74 -8.39
CA PHE A 39 -6.08 7.88 -7.98
C PHE A 39 -6.97 8.35 -9.14
N PRO A 40 -8.13 8.97 -8.86
CA PRO A 40 -8.90 9.70 -9.86
C PRO A 40 -8.08 10.82 -10.50
N THR A 41 -8.32 11.11 -11.77
CA THR A 41 -7.55 12.10 -12.57
C THR A 41 -8.29 13.41 -12.84
N LYS A 42 -9.43 13.64 -12.18
CA LYS A 42 -10.31 14.79 -12.38
C LYS A 42 -10.49 15.57 -11.09
#